data_AF-A0A1V2QH23-F1
#
_entry.id   AF-A0A1V2QH23-F1
#
_cell.length_a   1.000
_cell.length_b   1.000
_cell.length_c   1.000
_cell.angle_alpha   90.00
_cell.angle_beta   90.00
_cell.angle_gamma   90.00
#
_symmetry.space_group_name_H-M   'P 1'
#
loop_
_entity.id
_entity.type
_entity.pdbx_description
1 polymer ?
#
loop_
_entity_poly.entity_id
_entity_poly.type
_entity_poly.pdbx_seq_one_letter_code
_entity_poly.pdbx_strand_id
1 'polypeptide(L)'
;MSASDVDVDSDELDKRVTEWLEEKIIVAFAAQRTAYESAEATIKARNEYWYGGKGATGRLQNVSDIFLQNLTTRLCELADTQVALTTSLQQYAASLHGLADAYRQTDNLIADRFTNINRGFDEGV
;
A
#
# COMPACT_ATOMS: atom_id res chain seq x y z
N MET A 1 -6.02 -28.49 -27.73
CA MET A 1 -5.49 -27.34 -26.98
C MET A 1 -5.67 -27.69 -25.52
N SER A 2 -4.57 -28.06 -24.84
CA SER A 2 -4.60 -28.34 -23.40
C SER A 2 -4.81 -27.01 -22.69
N ALA A 3 -5.89 -26.87 -21.93
CA ALA A 3 -5.89 -25.89 -20.86
C ALA A 3 -4.68 -26.26 -19.99
N SER A 4 -3.68 -25.39 -19.92
CA SER A 4 -2.69 -25.51 -18.84
C SER A 4 -3.50 -25.30 -17.58
N ASP A 5 -3.62 -26.31 -16.74
CA ASP A 5 -4.15 -26.16 -15.38
C ASP A 5 -3.33 -25.05 -14.73
N VAL A 6 -3.94 -23.87 -14.62
CA VAL A 6 -3.37 -22.78 -13.85
C VAL A 6 -3.63 -23.16 -12.41
N ASP A 7 -2.72 -23.95 -11.86
CA ASP A 7 -2.66 -24.26 -10.44
C ASP A 7 -2.25 -22.96 -9.73
N VAL A 8 -3.25 -22.22 -9.24
CA VAL A 8 -3.00 -21.02 -8.43
C VAL A 8 -2.82 -21.50 -7.01
N ASP A 9 -1.57 -21.55 -6.57
CA ASP A 9 -1.26 -21.77 -5.16
C ASP A 9 -1.81 -20.58 -4.34
N SER A 10 -2.99 -20.81 -3.76
CA SER A 10 -3.74 -19.79 -3.01
C SER A 10 -2.98 -19.32 -1.77
N ASP A 11 -2.19 -20.18 -1.15
CA ASP A 11 -1.40 -19.84 0.03
C ASP A 11 -0.16 -19.01 -0.34
N GLU A 12 0.51 -19.32 -1.45
CA GLU A 12 1.60 -18.49 -1.97
C GLU A 12 1.09 -17.14 -2.48
N LEU A 13 -0.12 -17.08 -3.08
CA LEU A 13 -0.75 -15.82 -3.47
C LEU A 13 -1.02 -14.96 -2.23
N ASP A 14 -1.69 -15.52 -1.22
CA ASP A 14 -2.03 -14.86 0.04
C ASP A 14 -0.77 -14.31 0.73
N LYS A 15 0.26 -15.15 0.84
CA LYS A 15 1.56 -14.79 1.40
C LYS A 15 2.22 -13.63 0.65
N ARG A 16 2.21 -13.64 -0.68
CA ARG A 16 2.80 -12.56 -1.50
C ARG A 16 2.07 -11.24 -1.33
N VAL A 17 0.74 -11.28 -1.19
CA VAL A 17 -0.05 -10.07 -0.92
C VAL A 17 0.38 -9.47 0.41
N THR A 18 0.44 -10.28 1.48
CA THR A 18 0.86 -9.80 2.80
C THR A 18 2.32 -9.31 2.79
N GLU A 19 3.29 -10.14 2.39
CA GLU A 19 4.71 -9.81 2.53
C GLU A 19 5.18 -8.70 1.59
N TRP A 20 4.60 -8.61 0.39
CA TRP A 20 5.10 -7.67 -0.62
C TRP A 20 4.22 -6.44 -0.76
N LEU A 21 2.91 -6.61 -0.89
CA LEU A 21 2.02 -5.48 -1.10
C LEU A 21 1.78 -4.72 0.20
N GLU A 22 1.44 -5.43 1.28
CA GLU A 22 1.12 -4.79 2.56
C GLU A 22 2.38 -4.37 3.31
N GLU A 23 3.27 -5.31 3.62
CA GLU A 23 4.40 -5.06 4.52
C GLU A 23 5.53 -4.22 3.88
N LYS A 24 5.73 -4.33 2.56
CA LYS A 24 6.80 -3.58 1.88
C LYS A 24 6.29 -2.31 1.21
N ILE A 25 5.25 -2.42 0.40
CA ILE A 25 4.81 -1.29 -0.45
C ILE A 25 3.94 -0.32 0.33
N ILE A 26 2.83 -0.79 0.92
CA ILE A 26 1.89 0.08 1.64
C ILE A 26 2.59 0.74 2.83
N VAL A 27 3.38 -0.01 3.61
CA VAL A 27 4.17 0.55 4.72
C VAL A 27 5.19 1.59 4.24
N ALA A 28 5.90 1.35 3.14
CA ALA A 28 6.87 2.33 2.62
C ALA A 28 6.18 3.64 2.18
N PHE A 29 5.02 3.56 1.55
CA PHE A 29 4.25 4.75 1.17
C PHE A 29 3.69 5.50 2.38
N ALA A 30 3.25 4.77 3.41
CA ALA A 30 2.86 5.38 4.68
C ALA A 30 4.03 6.10 5.36
N ALA A 31 5.23 5.52 5.34
CA ALA A 31 6.43 6.16 5.89
C ALA A 31 6.82 7.43 5.10
N GLN A 32 6.71 7.41 3.76
CA GLN A 32 6.94 8.60 2.93
C GLN A 32 5.95 9.72 3.24
N ARG A 33 4.67 9.38 3.46
CA ARG A 33 3.67 10.36 3.89
C ARG A 33 4.07 11.02 5.21
N THR A 34 4.46 10.24 6.22
CA THR A 34 4.93 10.79 7.51
C THR A 34 6.13 11.71 7.34
N ALA A 35 7.04 11.40 6.40
CA ALA A 35 8.16 12.28 6.08
C ALA A 35 7.70 13.62 5.48
N TYR A 36 6.70 13.63 4.59
CA TYR A 36 6.12 14.86 4.05
C TYR A 36 5.41 15.70 5.13
N GLU A 37 4.62 15.07 5.99
CA GLU A 37 3.94 15.74 7.11
C GLU A 37 4.96 16.33 8.11
N SER A 38 6.05 15.62 8.37
CA SER A 38 7.15 16.11 9.23
C SER A 38 7.88 17.32 8.61
N ALA A 39 8.14 17.27 7.30
CA ALA A 39 8.74 18.39 6.57
C ALA A 39 7.82 19.62 6.58
N GLU A 40 6.52 19.42 6.37
CA GLU A 40 5.51 20.48 6.45
C GLU A 40 5.46 21.12 7.85
N ALA A 41 5.42 20.29 8.90
CA ALA A 41 5.43 20.74 10.28
C ALA A 41 6.69 21.56 10.60
N THR A 42 7.85 21.17 10.06
CA THR A 42 9.11 21.90 10.23
C THR A 42 9.04 23.30 9.59
N ILE A 43 8.45 23.41 8.40
CA ILE A 43 8.28 24.71 7.71
C ILE A 43 7.26 25.60 8.43
N LYS A 44 6.19 25.01 8.99
CA LYS A 44 5.17 25.74 9.77
C LYS A 44 5.67 26.18 11.13
N ALA A 45 6.49 25.36 11.80
CA ALA A 45 7.11 25.66 13.09
C ALA A 45 8.26 26.67 12.99
N ARG A 46 8.45 27.32 11.84
CA ARG A 46 9.42 28.41 11.69
C ARG A 46 9.10 29.50 12.73
N ASN A 47 9.91 29.56 13.78
CA ASN A 47 9.94 30.72 14.66
C ASN A 47 10.32 31.95 13.81
N GLU A 48 9.98 33.15 14.30
CA GLU A 48 10.22 34.47 13.67
C GLU A 48 11.69 34.76 13.27
N TYR A 49 12.61 33.80 13.45
CA TYR A 49 14.06 33.89 13.36
C TYR A 49 14.70 33.10 12.21
N TRP A 50 13.94 32.65 11.21
CA TRP A 50 14.59 32.30 9.94
C TRP A 50 15.14 33.59 9.31
N TYR A 51 16.40 33.90 9.60
CA TYR A 51 17.18 34.96 8.97
C TYR A 51 17.74 34.42 7.64
N GLY A 52 17.36 35.04 6.52
CA GLY A 52 17.68 34.55 5.18
C GLY A 52 18.89 35.20 4.54
N GLY A 53 19.90 34.40 4.17
CA GLY A 53 20.92 34.71 3.16
C GLY A 53 22.32 35.06 3.70
N LYS A 54 23.37 34.76 2.91
CA LYS A 54 24.74 35.27 3.14
C LYS A 54 24.68 36.81 3.19
N GLY A 55 24.70 37.38 4.40
CA GLY A 55 24.91 38.81 4.63
C GLY A 55 23.70 39.69 4.97
N ALA A 56 22.53 39.15 5.33
CA ALA A 56 21.37 39.99 5.69
C ALA A 56 20.95 39.89 7.16
N THR A 57 20.81 41.05 7.82
CA THR A 57 20.11 41.25 9.10
C THR A 57 18.67 41.66 8.81
N GLY A 58 17.68 40.80 9.13
CA GLY A 58 16.25 41.11 8.97
C GLY A 58 15.38 39.92 8.56
N ARG A 59 14.04 40.10 8.55
CA ARG A 59 13.05 39.11 8.09
C ARG A 59 13.39 38.62 6.67
N LEU A 60 13.16 37.33 6.41
CA LEU A 60 13.16 36.75 5.06
C LEU A 60 12.43 37.67 4.08
N GLN A 61 13.06 38.02 2.97
CA GLN A 61 12.41 38.80 1.91
C GLN A 61 11.17 38.03 1.40
N ASN A 62 10.09 38.74 1.03
CA ASN A 62 8.80 38.20 0.57
C ASN A 62 8.90 36.99 -0.40
N VAL A 63 9.94 36.92 -1.23
CA VAL A 63 10.16 35.83 -2.19
C VAL A 63 10.43 34.49 -1.49
N SER A 64 11.16 34.49 -0.37
CA SER A 64 11.43 33.28 0.39
C SER A 64 10.19 32.78 1.14
N ASP A 65 9.31 33.67 1.61
CA ASP A 65 8.03 33.27 2.18
C ASP A 65 7.11 32.64 1.13
N ILE A 66 7.05 33.21 -0.08
CA ILE A 66 6.30 32.63 -1.21
C ILE A 66 6.84 31.24 -1.56
N PHE A 67 8.17 31.08 -1.60
CA PHE A 67 8.79 29.78 -1.85
C PHE A 67 8.40 28.75 -0.78
N LEU A 68 8.48 29.11 0.51
CA LEU A 68 8.14 28.20 1.60
C LEU A 68 6.65 27.85 1.62
N GLN A 69 5.79 28.80 1.25
CA GLN A 69 4.36 28.55 1.11
C GLN A 69 4.08 27.59 -0.04
N ASN A 70 4.70 27.79 -1.22
CA ASN A 70 4.58 26.87 -2.34
C ASN A 70 5.12 25.47 -2.00
N LEU A 71 6.23 25.40 -1.28
CA LEU A 71 6.79 24.13 -0.80
C LEU A 71 5.83 23.42 0.15
N THR A 72 5.23 24.15 1.10
CA THR A 72 4.22 23.62 2.02
C THR A 72 3.03 23.05 1.26
N THR A 73 2.46 23.81 0.32
CA THR A 73 1.36 23.33 -0.53
C THR A 73 1.75 22.05 -1.26
N ARG A 74 2.95 22.00 -1.83
CA ARG A 74 3.40 20.82 -2.58
C ARG A 74 3.58 19.60 -1.68
N LEU A 75 4.06 19.78 -0.45
CA LEU A 75 4.17 18.70 0.53
C LEU A 75 2.80 18.18 0.95
N CYS A 76 1.81 19.04 1.15
CA CYS A 76 0.43 18.63 1.42
C CYS A 76 -0.15 17.80 0.26
N GLU A 77 -0.01 18.28 -0.98
CA GLU A 77 -0.48 17.56 -2.18
C GLU A 77 0.15 16.17 -2.30
N LEU A 78 1.45 16.06 -2.00
CA LEU A 78 2.16 14.78 -2.00
C LEU A 78 1.66 13.86 -0.89
N ALA A 79 1.43 14.38 0.32
CA ALA A 79 0.87 13.59 1.42
C ALA A 79 -0.53 13.06 1.06
N ASP A 80 -1.41 13.89 0.50
CA ASP A 80 -2.76 13.50 0.06
C ASP A 80 -2.70 12.46 -1.07
N THR A 81 -1.78 12.62 -2.01
CA THR A 81 -1.55 11.64 -3.08
C THR A 81 -1.13 10.29 -2.49
N GLN A 82 -0.27 10.28 -1.46
CA GLN A 82 0.11 9.04 -0.80
C GLN A 82 -1.06 8.38 -0.09
N VAL A 83 -1.96 9.15 0.54
CA VAL A 83 -3.19 8.59 1.14
C VAL A 83 -4.04 7.88 0.10
N ALA A 84 -4.27 8.54 -1.03
CA ALA A 84 -5.07 7.97 -2.12
C ALA A 84 -4.44 6.69 -2.68
N LEU A 85 -3.12 6.69 -2.87
CA LEU A 85 -2.37 5.52 -3.33
C LEU A 85 -2.38 4.37 -2.31
N THR A 86 -2.10 4.63 -1.04
CA THR A 86 -2.14 3.57 -0.02
C THR A 86 -3.54 2.98 0.12
N THR A 87 -4.58 3.81 0.02
CA THR A 87 -5.97 3.35 0.08
C THR A 87 -6.31 2.43 -1.10
N SER A 88 -5.91 2.80 -2.33
CA SER A 88 -6.18 1.98 -3.50
C SER A 88 -5.40 0.66 -3.46
N LEU A 89 -4.16 0.67 -2.96
CA LEU A 89 -3.36 -0.54 -2.78
C LEU A 89 -3.96 -1.47 -1.72
N GLN A 90 -4.49 -0.92 -0.62
CA GLN A 90 -5.19 -1.72 0.41
C GLN A 90 -6.46 -2.38 -0.15
N GLN A 91 -7.24 -1.66 -0.95
CA GLN A 91 -8.43 -2.23 -1.62
C GLN A 91 -8.04 -3.33 -2.63
N TYR A 92 -6.92 -3.14 -3.32
CA TYR A 92 -6.38 -4.16 -4.22
C TYR A 92 -5.89 -5.40 -3.46
N ALA A 93 -5.17 -5.22 -2.34
CA ALA A 93 -4.76 -6.30 -1.45
C ALA A 93 -5.96 -7.11 -0.95
N ALA A 94 -7.00 -6.44 -0.46
CA ALA A 94 -8.23 -7.09 -0.02
C ALA A 94 -8.91 -7.91 -1.13
N SER A 95 -8.86 -7.41 -2.37
CA SER A 95 -9.40 -8.13 -3.54
C SER A 95 -8.57 -9.37 -3.88
N LEU A 96 -7.25 -9.31 -3.72
CA LEU A 96 -6.36 -10.46 -3.93
C LEU A 96 -6.50 -11.52 -2.83
N HIS A 97 -6.66 -11.11 -1.56
CA HIS A 97 -7.00 -12.03 -0.47
C HIS A 97 -8.33 -12.75 -0.73
N GLY A 98 -9.36 -12.00 -1.13
CA GLY A 98 -10.65 -12.60 -1.51
C GLY A 98 -10.55 -13.59 -2.67
N LEU A 99 -9.63 -13.35 -3.61
CA LEU A 99 -9.35 -14.28 -4.70
C LEU A 99 -8.64 -15.55 -4.21
N ALA A 100 -7.62 -15.41 -3.35
CA ALA A 100 -6.94 -16.55 -2.73
C ALA A 100 -7.93 -17.44 -1.93
N ASP A 101 -8.81 -16.82 -1.15
CA ASP A 101 -9.85 -17.54 -0.40
C ASP A 101 -10.82 -18.28 -1.33
N ALA A 102 -11.21 -17.68 -2.47
CA ALA A 102 -12.07 -18.32 -3.44
C ALA A 102 -11.42 -19.54 -4.10
N TYR A 103 -10.12 -19.48 -4.40
CA TYR A 103 -9.35 -20.62 -4.88
C TYR A 103 -9.30 -21.74 -3.83
N ARG A 104 -8.91 -21.41 -2.58
CA ARG A 104 -8.84 -22.38 -1.48
C ARG A 104 -10.19 -23.09 -1.24
N GLN A 105 -11.30 -22.36 -1.29
CA GLN A 105 -12.64 -22.94 -1.17
C GLN A 105 -12.96 -23.88 -2.34
N THR A 106 -12.58 -23.50 -3.55
CA THR A 106 -12.78 -24.33 -4.75
C THR A 106 -11.99 -25.63 -4.65
N ASP A 107 -10.72 -25.55 -4.24
CA ASP A 107 -9.86 -26.73 -4.08
C ASP A 107 -10.39 -27.68 -3.00
N ASN A 108 -10.84 -27.15 -1.87
CA ASN A 108 -11.48 -27.94 -0.82
C ASN A 108 -12.76 -28.63 -1.32
N LEU A 109 -13.61 -27.92 -2.07
CA LEU A 109 -14.81 -28.52 -2.67
C LEU A 109 -14.49 -29.63 -3.67
N ILE A 110 -13.43 -29.45 -4.46
CA ILE A 110 -12.97 -30.47 -5.41
C ILE A 110 -12.42 -31.69 -4.65
N ALA A 111 -11.58 -31.48 -3.64
CA ALA A 111 -11.02 -32.53 -2.80
C ALA A 111 -12.12 -33.33 -2.06
N ASP A 112 -13.13 -32.64 -1.51
CA ASP A 112 -14.27 -33.27 -0.85
C ASP A 112 -15.08 -34.13 -1.84
N ARG A 113 -15.29 -33.66 -3.06
CA ARG A 113 -15.97 -34.44 -4.11
C ARG A 113 -15.20 -35.69 -4.47
N PHE A 114 -13.88 -35.59 -4.68
CA PHE A 114 -13.05 -36.76 -4.96
C PHE A 114 -13.03 -37.76 -3.80
N THR A 115 -12.96 -37.28 -2.56
CA THR A 115 -13.02 -38.12 -1.36
C THR A 115 -14.35 -38.89 -1.28
N ASN A 116 -15.47 -38.20 -1.53
CA ASN A 116 -16.80 -38.83 -1.56
C ASN A 116 -16.95 -39.86 -2.68
N ILE A 117 -16.39 -39.59 -3.87
CA ILE A 117 -16.38 -40.53 -4.99
C ILE A 117 -15.59 -41.78 -4.61
N ASN A 118 -14.37 -41.64 -4.07
CA ASN A 118 -13.54 -42.76 -3.65
C ASN A 118 -14.24 -43.62 -2.60
N ARG A 119 -14.88 -43.00 -1.60
CA ARG A 119 -15.66 -43.72 -0.58
C ARG A 119 -16.84 -44.51 -1.18
N GLY A 120 -17.51 -43.96 -2.19
CA GLY A 120 -18.58 -44.65 -2.91
C GLY A 120 -18.09 -45.88 -3.71
N PHE A 121 -16.83 -45.91 -4.12
CA PHE A 121 -16.20 -47.08 -4.72
C PHE A 121 -15.78 -48.13 -3.67
N ASP A 122 -15.30 -47.70 -2.51
CA ASP A 122 -14.89 -48.61 -1.43
C ASP A 122 -16.08 -49.28 -0.70
N GLU A 123 -17.23 -48.60 -0.59
CA GLU A 123 -18.46 -49.15 0.02
C GLU A 123 -19.30 -49.98 -0.98
N GLY A 124 -18.95 -49.98 -2.27
CA GLY A 124 -19.68 -50.62 -3.37
C GLY A 124 -19.14 -52.00 -3.79
N VAL A 125 -18.20 -52.59 -3.04
CA VAL A 125 -17.61 -53.92 -3.27
C VAL A 125 -17.86 -54.84 -2.08
#